data_AF-A0A0L0CJL3-F1
#
_entry.id   AF-A0A0L0CJL3-F1
#
_cell.length_a   1.000
_cell.length_b   1.000
_cell.length_c   1.000
_cell.angle_alpha   90.00
_cell.angle_beta   90.00
_cell.angle_gamma   90.00
#
_symmetry.space_group_name_H-M   'P 1'
#
loop_
_entity.id
_entity.type
_entity.pdbx_description
1 polymer ?
#
loop_
_entity_poly.entity_id
_entity_poly.type
_entity_poly.pdbx_seq_one_letter_code
_entity_poly.pdbx_strand_id
1 'polypeptide(L)'
;MYNFEEFYLETIPPTGNVEINQNILMVWYANHMFHHYSTKYLSFEVFPEIITMCCLFLLLVLVNFLSLSNAQIAYTGYMSELRIQELHNMAIRLEHSIDMDKFACESYFDYVCGRNRPLFTILGHLPETNEVIQLLTELQNDSNQFEAKQKLMDFFISCNTVKGLEDCYRESFEYFKPLFVYIITKNYIDSASHEHHNFLEILTEFVKKAEDTENFGRNPIRLKLASLKEKFRTPQIYFRTGDLDYEYESLKMYRESYQHNIRNLEIFRKRNSTYEYGPHRTILDWSLYVYQSRNKPMSYYYATLNVHLWMTLFNTTERYYEPKRFAEIVECLKLPQFVNVLEEARILAVVYLKSFRNALADYNDWKGASAKNQEIFDRENEILKQYNLDNNKIFFTLYGQNFCEFGKDLAENVFYLGLKHTQEFFHTYSCGYQTERNVRCL
;
A
#
# COMPACT_ATOMS: atom_id res chain seq x y z
N MET A 1 19.58 -18.69 15.31
CA MET A 1 19.08 -17.40 15.84
C MET A 1 19.31 -16.41 14.71
N TYR A 2 18.34 -16.25 13.82
CA TYR A 2 18.49 -15.51 12.56
C TYR A 2 17.60 -14.26 12.63
N ASN A 3 18.22 -13.08 12.60
CA ASN A 3 17.56 -11.82 12.28
C ASN A 3 17.30 -11.81 10.76
N PHE A 4 16.05 -11.60 10.36
CA PHE A 4 15.63 -11.46 8.96
C PHE A 4 16.09 -10.10 8.42
N GLU A 5 17.31 -10.03 7.87
CA GLU A 5 17.80 -8.93 7.03
C GLU A 5 18.49 -9.49 5.77
N GLU A 6 18.04 -9.01 4.60
CA GLU A 6 18.66 -8.97 3.25
C GLU A 6 18.87 -10.26 2.42
N PHE A 7 18.43 -10.24 1.13
CA PHE A 7 19.17 -10.77 -0.04
C PHE A 7 18.61 -10.26 -1.41
N TYR A 8 19.54 -9.99 -2.36
CA TYR A 8 19.42 -9.48 -3.75
C TYR A 8 19.64 -10.61 -4.81
N LEU A 9 19.18 -10.43 -6.08
CA LEU A 9 19.98 -10.46 -7.34
C LEU A 9 19.17 -10.57 -8.68
N GLU A 10 19.34 -9.54 -9.54
CA GLU A 10 19.52 -9.40 -11.01
C GLU A 10 18.89 -10.30 -12.10
N THR A 11 18.34 -9.66 -13.18
CA THR A 11 18.78 -9.77 -14.61
C THR A 11 18.01 -8.80 -15.56
N ILE A 12 18.66 -8.35 -16.65
CA ILE A 12 18.37 -7.22 -17.59
C ILE A 12 18.13 -7.77 -19.05
N PRO A 13 18.00 -6.98 -20.17
CA PRO A 13 16.99 -6.05 -20.79
C PRO A 13 16.30 -6.70 -22.07
N PRO A 14 15.78 -6.05 -23.17
CA PRO A 14 15.78 -4.61 -23.60
C PRO A 14 14.60 -3.98 -24.42
N THR A 15 14.64 -2.62 -24.42
CA THR A 15 14.40 -1.61 -25.50
C THR A 15 13.02 -1.38 -26.15
N GLY A 16 12.61 -0.10 -26.18
CA GLY A 16 11.62 0.45 -27.13
C GLY A 16 11.42 1.97 -26.99
N ASN A 17 11.31 2.68 -28.11
CA ASN A 17 11.48 4.12 -28.32
C ASN A 17 10.39 5.07 -27.74
N VAL A 18 10.79 6.32 -27.50
CA VAL A 18 9.97 7.45 -27.01
C VAL A 18 9.47 8.31 -28.19
N GLU A 19 8.16 8.61 -28.22
CA GLU A 19 7.55 9.66 -29.05
C GLU A 19 7.35 10.96 -28.24
N ILE A 20 7.61 12.10 -28.90
CA ILE A 20 7.60 13.45 -28.34
C ILE A 20 6.15 14.00 -28.32
N ASN A 21 5.70 14.46 -27.16
CA ASN A 21 4.34 14.93 -26.92
C ASN A 21 4.09 16.36 -27.48
N GLN A 22 3.06 16.50 -28.32
CA GLN A 22 2.66 17.71 -29.07
C GLN A 22 2.26 18.91 -28.19
N ASN A 23 2.05 18.71 -26.88
CA ASN A 23 1.64 19.76 -25.95
C ASN A 23 2.72 20.83 -25.69
N ILE A 24 4.01 20.49 -25.86
CA ILE A 24 5.12 21.45 -25.73
C ILE A 24 5.13 22.46 -26.90
N LEU A 25 4.65 22.05 -28.09
CA LEU A 25 4.60 22.92 -29.26
C LEU A 25 3.55 24.03 -29.14
N MET A 26 2.43 23.76 -28.46
CA MET A 26 1.35 24.75 -28.29
C MET A 26 1.70 25.83 -27.25
N VAL A 27 2.40 25.49 -26.18
CA VAL A 27 2.85 26.47 -25.17
C VAL A 27 3.92 27.40 -25.74
N TRP A 28 4.77 26.89 -26.64
CA TRP A 28 5.76 27.70 -27.34
C TRP A 28 5.12 28.70 -28.32
N TYR A 29 4.08 28.29 -29.07
CA TYR A 29 3.34 29.18 -29.97
C TYR A 29 2.56 30.29 -29.24
N ALA A 30 2.00 29.99 -28.06
CA ALA A 30 1.25 30.98 -27.27
C ALA A 30 2.15 32.09 -26.72
N ASN A 31 3.35 31.75 -26.23
CA ASN A 31 4.33 32.73 -25.75
C ASN A 31 4.88 33.62 -26.88
N HIS A 32 5.01 33.08 -28.10
CA HIS A 32 5.53 33.84 -29.23
C HIS A 32 4.50 34.85 -29.81
N MET A 33 3.19 34.57 -29.70
CA MET A 33 2.15 35.53 -30.07
C MET A 33 2.01 36.68 -29.07
N PHE A 34 2.16 36.39 -27.76
CA PHE A 34 2.04 37.42 -26.72
C PHE A 34 3.17 38.45 -26.80
N HIS A 35 4.38 38.00 -27.15
CA HIS A 35 5.54 38.87 -27.29
C HIS A 35 5.47 39.77 -28.52
N HIS A 36 4.77 39.34 -29.58
CA HIS A 36 4.68 40.10 -30.82
C HIS A 36 3.66 41.26 -30.75
N TYR A 37 2.67 41.18 -29.86
CA TYR A 37 1.65 42.22 -29.67
C TYR A 37 2.07 43.32 -28.68
N SER A 38 3.12 43.13 -27.87
CA SER A 38 3.50 44.09 -26.83
C SER A 38 4.37 45.27 -27.32
N THR A 39 4.86 45.25 -28.56
CA THR A 39 5.89 46.22 -29.02
C THR A 39 5.45 47.21 -30.11
N LYS A 40 4.19 47.22 -30.53
CA LYS A 40 3.66 48.26 -31.42
C LYS A 40 2.25 48.63 -30.97
N TYR A 41 1.91 49.91 -31.05
CA TYR A 41 0.62 50.54 -30.72
C TYR A 41 0.44 51.01 -29.26
N LEU A 42 1.10 52.12 -28.94
CA LEU A 42 0.65 53.10 -27.95
C LEU A 42 0.07 54.31 -28.71
N SER A 43 -1.15 54.17 -29.22
CA SER A 43 -1.98 55.28 -29.70
C SER A 43 -3.33 55.22 -29.00
N PHE A 44 -3.77 56.35 -28.46
CA PHE A 44 -4.80 56.50 -27.43
C PHE A 44 -6.25 56.16 -27.85
N GLU A 45 -6.47 55.59 -29.04
CA GLU A 45 -7.81 55.27 -29.56
C GLU A 45 -8.21 53.77 -29.45
N VAL A 46 -7.30 52.88 -29.02
CA VAL A 46 -7.55 51.42 -28.96
C VAL A 46 -8.01 50.95 -27.56
N PHE A 47 -8.26 51.88 -26.64
CA PHE A 47 -8.61 51.56 -25.25
C PHE A 47 -9.87 50.67 -25.08
N PRO A 48 -10.95 50.80 -25.87
CA PRO A 48 -12.12 49.94 -25.72
C PRO A 48 -11.86 48.49 -26.11
N GLU A 49 -11.09 48.28 -27.19
CA GLU A 49 -10.80 46.94 -27.75
C GLU A 49 -9.87 46.14 -26.86
N ILE A 50 -8.89 46.80 -26.23
CA ILE A 50 -7.99 46.16 -25.26
C ILE A 50 -8.76 45.76 -24.00
N ILE A 51 -9.69 46.60 -23.51
CA ILE A 51 -10.54 46.26 -22.36
C ILE A 51 -11.45 45.07 -22.71
N THR A 52 -12.05 45.04 -23.91
CA THR A 52 -12.90 43.91 -24.33
C THR A 52 -12.10 42.61 -24.48
N MET A 53 -10.89 42.68 -25.04
CA MET A 53 -9.98 41.53 -25.12
C MET A 53 -9.52 41.03 -23.74
N CYS A 54 -9.16 41.94 -22.83
CA CYS A 54 -8.81 41.57 -21.46
C CYS A 54 -10.01 40.98 -20.70
N CYS A 55 -11.22 41.52 -20.89
CA CYS A 55 -12.45 40.95 -20.31
C CYS A 55 -12.78 39.58 -20.89
N LEU A 56 -12.67 39.39 -22.21
CA LEU A 56 -12.88 38.09 -22.87
C LEU A 56 -11.83 37.07 -22.42
N PHE A 57 -10.56 37.48 -22.27
CA PHE A 57 -9.50 36.62 -21.75
C PHE A 57 -9.74 36.25 -20.29
N LEU A 58 -10.09 37.21 -19.42
CA LEU A 58 -10.46 36.95 -18.03
C LEU A 58 -11.69 36.05 -17.93
N LEU A 59 -12.67 36.21 -18.82
CA LEU A 59 -13.87 35.36 -18.86
C LEU A 59 -13.53 33.94 -19.34
N LEU A 60 -12.65 33.78 -20.33
CA LEU A 60 -12.14 32.48 -20.78
C LEU A 60 -11.31 31.80 -19.69
N VAL A 61 -10.48 32.57 -18.98
CA VAL A 61 -9.71 32.10 -17.82
C VAL A 61 -10.69 31.68 -16.72
N LEU A 62 -11.68 32.50 -16.36
CA LEU A 62 -12.69 32.15 -15.35
C LEU A 62 -13.54 30.93 -15.74
N VAL A 63 -13.93 30.79 -17.01
CA VAL A 63 -14.69 29.62 -17.50
C VAL A 63 -13.82 28.36 -17.47
N ASN A 64 -12.55 28.44 -17.84
CA ASN A 64 -11.63 27.30 -17.71
C ASN A 64 -11.31 26.99 -16.24
N PHE A 65 -11.17 27.98 -15.37
CA PHE A 65 -10.97 27.77 -13.93
C PHE A 65 -12.22 27.21 -13.23
N LEU A 66 -13.43 27.57 -13.66
CA LEU A 66 -14.68 26.96 -13.22
C LEU A 66 -14.84 25.51 -13.74
N SER A 67 -14.23 25.20 -14.89
CA SER A 67 -14.21 23.83 -15.45
C SER A 67 -13.14 22.93 -14.80
N LEU A 68 -12.12 23.53 -14.17
CA LEU A 68 -11.05 22.86 -13.43
C LEU A 68 -11.38 22.66 -11.93
N SER A 69 -12.44 23.28 -11.42
CA SER A 69 -12.95 22.99 -10.08
C SER A 69 -13.85 21.76 -10.10
N ASN A 70 -13.28 20.64 -9.64
CA ASN A 70 -13.91 19.33 -9.43
C ASN A 70 -14.27 18.59 -10.72
N ALA A 71 -13.32 17.81 -11.24
CA ALA A 71 -13.68 16.57 -11.91
C ALA A 71 -14.46 15.72 -10.90
N GLN A 72 -15.79 15.84 -10.90
CA GLN A 72 -16.66 15.03 -10.07
C GLN A 72 -16.47 13.59 -10.50
N ILE A 73 -15.84 12.78 -9.64
CA ILE A 73 -15.72 11.34 -9.86
C ILE A 73 -17.14 10.81 -10.01
N ALA A 74 -17.45 10.22 -11.17
CA ALA A 74 -18.77 9.68 -11.39
C ALA A 74 -18.99 8.45 -10.50
N TYR A 75 -20.22 8.35 -9.96
CA TYR A 75 -20.65 7.26 -9.11
C TYR A 75 -21.75 6.47 -9.81
N THR A 76 -21.69 5.16 -9.69
CA THR A 76 -22.78 4.27 -10.03
C THR A 76 -23.28 3.58 -8.76
N GLY A 77 -24.44 4.01 -8.26
CA GLY A 77 -24.88 3.65 -6.90
C GLY A 77 -23.89 4.15 -5.84
N TYR A 78 -23.42 3.24 -4.97
CA TYR A 78 -22.41 3.53 -3.95
C TYR A 78 -20.95 3.35 -4.39
N MET A 79 -20.67 3.02 -5.65
CA MET A 79 -19.30 2.78 -6.14
C MET A 79 -18.84 3.85 -7.11
N SER A 80 -17.61 4.34 -6.93
CA SER A 80 -16.94 5.24 -7.89
C SER A 80 -16.51 4.49 -9.14
N GLU A 81 -16.46 5.18 -10.28
CA GLU A 81 -15.89 4.63 -11.52
C GLU A 81 -14.44 4.18 -11.34
N LEU A 82 -13.66 4.90 -10.52
CA LEU A 82 -12.28 4.52 -10.20
C LEU A 82 -12.19 3.18 -9.45
N ARG A 83 -13.12 2.89 -8.54
CA ARG A 83 -13.21 1.60 -7.85
C ARG A 83 -13.62 0.48 -8.80
N ILE A 84 -14.54 0.75 -9.71
CA ILE A 84 -14.91 -0.22 -10.75
C ILE A 84 -13.71 -0.55 -11.62
N GLN A 85 -12.98 0.47 -12.10
CA GLN A 85 -11.78 0.27 -12.90
C GLN A 85 -10.69 -0.48 -12.12
N GLU A 86 -10.47 -0.15 -10.84
CA GLU A 86 -9.49 -0.85 -10.01
C GLU A 86 -9.87 -2.32 -9.76
N LEU A 87 -11.16 -2.64 -9.62
CA LEU A 87 -11.62 -4.04 -9.54
C LEU A 87 -11.30 -4.83 -10.81
N HIS A 88 -11.52 -4.23 -11.99
CA HIS A 88 -11.13 -4.83 -13.26
C HIS A 88 -9.61 -5.04 -13.35
N ASN A 89 -8.82 -4.01 -13.02
CA ASN A 89 -7.36 -4.09 -13.04
C ASN A 89 -6.83 -5.13 -12.05
N MET A 90 -7.43 -5.21 -10.85
CA MET A 90 -7.08 -6.19 -9.84
C MET A 90 -7.45 -7.61 -10.29
N ALA A 91 -8.62 -7.82 -10.87
CA ALA A 91 -9.06 -9.12 -11.37
C ALA A 91 -8.11 -9.64 -12.47
N ILE A 92 -7.76 -8.79 -13.43
CA ILE A 92 -6.79 -9.13 -14.49
C ILE A 92 -5.43 -9.45 -13.89
N ARG A 93 -4.92 -8.64 -12.96
CA ARG A 93 -3.64 -8.91 -12.28
C ARG A 93 -3.68 -10.23 -11.50
N LEU A 94 -4.81 -10.53 -10.84
CA LEU A 94 -4.99 -11.76 -10.08
C LEU A 94 -4.94 -13.00 -10.98
N GLU A 95 -5.62 -12.96 -12.12
CA GLU A 95 -5.58 -14.03 -13.13
C GLU A 95 -4.15 -14.35 -13.60
N HIS A 96 -3.30 -13.32 -13.71
CA HIS A 96 -1.89 -13.50 -14.08
C HIS A 96 -1.02 -13.95 -12.91
N SER A 97 -1.44 -13.69 -11.66
CA SER A 97 -0.68 -14.04 -10.44
C SER A 97 -0.95 -15.46 -9.92
N ILE A 98 -2.16 -15.99 -10.15
CA ILE A 98 -2.60 -17.30 -9.65
C ILE A 98 -2.26 -18.39 -10.67
N ASP A 99 -1.81 -19.55 -10.20
CA ASP A 99 -1.65 -20.74 -11.02
C ASP A 99 -2.96 -21.55 -11.06
N MET A 100 -3.79 -21.28 -12.07
CA MET A 100 -5.08 -21.95 -12.27
C MET A 100 -4.96 -23.44 -12.62
N ASP A 101 -3.76 -23.93 -12.97
CA ASP A 101 -3.51 -25.35 -13.22
C ASP A 101 -3.35 -26.14 -11.90
N LYS A 102 -3.26 -25.44 -10.77
CA LYS A 102 -3.17 -26.02 -9.43
C LYS A 102 -4.52 -25.96 -8.74
N PHE A 103 -4.88 -27.03 -8.04
CA PHE A 103 -6.10 -27.04 -7.26
C PHE A 103 -5.86 -26.43 -5.87
N ALA A 104 -6.59 -25.37 -5.54
CA ALA A 104 -6.45 -24.62 -4.28
C ALA A 104 -6.54 -25.51 -3.03
N CYS A 105 -7.34 -26.58 -3.07
CA CYS A 105 -7.52 -27.49 -1.94
C CYS A 105 -6.37 -28.50 -1.78
N GLU A 106 -5.64 -28.82 -2.86
CA GLU A 106 -4.51 -29.76 -2.85
C GLU A 106 -3.21 -29.07 -2.42
N SER A 107 -2.90 -27.93 -3.04
CA SER A 107 -1.80 -27.07 -2.60
C SER A 107 -2.19 -25.62 -2.83
N TYR A 108 -2.57 -24.96 -1.73
CA TYR A 108 -2.97 -23.56 -1.78
C TYR A 108 -1.78 -22.66 -2.08
N PHE A 109 -0.59 -22.99 -1.58
CA PHE A 109 0.64 -22.27 -1.91
C PHE A 109 0.92 -22.31 -3.41
N ASP A 110 0.91 -23.48 -4.04
CA ASP A 110 1.17 -23.57 -5.48
C ASP A 110 0.10 -22.80 -6.27
N TYR A 111 -1.16 -22.84 -5.82
CA TYR A 111 -2.24 -22.07 -6.42
C TYR A 111 -1.99 -20.54 -6.36
N VAL A 112 -1.69 -19.96 -5.19
CA VAL A 112 -1.56 -18.50 -5.05
C VAL A 112 -0.16 -17.94 -5.34
N CYS A 113 0.87 -18.78 -5.27
CA CYS A 113 2.28 -18.39 -5.40
C CYS A 113 3.00 -19.06 -6.60
N GLY A 114 2.41 -20.05 -7.27
CA GLY A 114 3.10 -20.87 -8.27
C GLY A 114 3.66 -20.10 -9.47
N ARG A 115 3.09 -18.93 -9.78
CA ARG A 115 3.59 -18.04 -10.83
C ARG A 115 4.66 -17.04 -10.37
N ASN A 116 5.04 -17.04 -9.09
CA ASN A 116 6.01 -16.11 -8.48
C ASN A 116 5.71 -14.62 -8.77
N ARG A 117 4.43 -14.25 -8.79
CA ARG A 117 3.96 -12.88 -9.03
C ARG A 117 2.93 -12.46 -7.97
N PRO A 118 3.23 -12.53 -6.67
CA PRO A 118 2.28 -12.10 -5.65
C PRO A 118 1.93 -10.62 -5.86
N LEU A 119 0.65 -10.27 -5.78
CA LEU A 119 0.21 -8.88 -5.95
C LEU A 119 0.40 -8.06 -4.69
N PHE A 120 0.76 -8.69 -3.57
CA PHE A 120 0.75 -8.06 -2.27
C PHE A 120 1.67 -8.75 -1.26
N THR A 121 2.39 -7.94 -0.48
CA THR A 121 3.02 -8.31 0.79
C THR A 121 2.68 -7.23 1.84
N ILE A 122 2.37 -7.63 3.09
CA ILE A 122 1.97 -6.70 4.17
C ILE A 122 3.06 -5.67 4.49
N LEU A 123 4.32 -6.02 4.25
CA LEU A 123 5.49 -5.23 4.58
C LEU A 123 6.03 -4.53 3.34
N GLY A 124 5.34 -3.46 2.95
CA GLY A 124 5.85 -2.50 1.99
C GLY A 124 5.82 -3.02 0.56
N HIS A 125 4.72 -2.75 -0.13
CA HIS A 125 4.80 -2.62 -1.58
C HIS A 125 5.86 -1.59 -1.93
N LEU A 126 6.80 -1.97 -2.77
CA LEU A 126 7.36 -1.00 -3.69
C LEU A 126 6.21 -0.58 -4.63
N PRO A 127 5.87 0.71 -4.75
CA PRO A 127 4.91 1.14 -5.77
C PRO A 127 5.33 0.62 -7.14
N GLU A 128 4.36 0.41 -8.03
CA GLU A 128 4.70 0.00 -9.40
C GLU A 128 5.66 1.03 -10.01
N THR A 129 6.57 0.61 -10.89
CA THR A 129 7.62 1.50 -11.40
C THR A 129 7.05 2.78 -12.01
N ASN A 130 5.91 2.69 -12.70
CA ASN A 130 5.19 3.86 -13.23
C ASN A 130 4.71 4.82 -12.13
N GLU A 131 4.23 4.30 -11.00
CA GLU A 131 3.86 5.12 -9.84
C GLU A 131 5.08 5.80 -9.22
N VAL A 132 6.20 5.09 -9.09
CA VAL A 132 7.46 5.68 -8.58
C VAL A 132 7.95 6.80 -9.50
N ILE A 133 7.89 6.60 -10.82
CA ILE A 133 8.25 7.62 -11.82
C ILE A 133 7.35 8.85 -11.67
N GLN A 134 6.03 8.63 -11.55
CA GLN A 134 5.07 9.72 -11.37
C GLN A 134 5.34 10.50 -10.08
N LEU A 135 5.51 9.80 -8.96
CA LEU A 135 5.78 10.43 -7.66
C LEU A 135 7.10 11.20 -7.66
N LEU A 136 8.15 10.66 -8.29
CA LEU A 136 9.41 11.39 -8.44
C LEU A 136 9.22 12.66 -9.28
N THR A 137 8.45 12.57 -10.37
CA THR A 137 8.17 13.71 -11.25
C THR A 137 7.38 14.79 -10.52
N GLU A 138 6.37 14.41 -9.74
CA GLU A 138 5.62 15.34 -8.89
C GLU A 138 6.51 15.97 -7.81
N LEU A 139 7.35 15.17 -7.14
CA LEU A 139 8.31 15.66 -6.17
C LEU A 139 9.28 16.66 -6.81
N GLN A 140 9.78 16.39 -8.02
CA GLN A 140 10.64 17.29 -8.79
C GLN A 140 9.93 18.61 -9.12
N ASN A 141 8.68 18.54 -9.55
CA ASN A 141 7.87 19.70 -9.92
C ASN A 141 7.28 20.45 -8.71
N ASP A 142 7.40 19.90 -7.50
CA ASP A 142 6.91 20.55 -6.29
C ASP A 142 7.57 21.92 -6.08
N SER A 143 6.75 22.93 -5.79
CA SER A 143 7.19 24.31 -5.63
C SER A 143 8.06 24.51 -4.38
N ASN A 144 7.93 23.65 -3.37
CA ASN A 144 8.78 23.74 -2.19
C ASN A 144 10.18 23.22 -2.53
N GLN A 145 11.17 24.07 -2.32
CA GLN A 145 12.58 23.74 -2.46
C GLN A 145 13.15 23.44 -1.08
N PHE A 146 13.81 22.29 -0.95
CA PHE A 146 14.43 21.83 0.29
C PHE A 146 15.61 20.90 -0.04
N GLU A 147 16.65 20.90 0.79
CA GLU A 147 17.95 20.28 0.52
C GLU A 147 17.84 18.76 0.29
N ALA A 148 16.98 18.07 1.04
CA ALA A 148 16.78 16.63 0.92
C ALA A 148 16.34 16.21 -0.50
N LYS A 149 15.55 17.06 -1.18
CA LYS A 149 15.13 16.83 -2.58
C LYS A 149 16.33 16.88 -3.53
N GLN A 150 17.26 17.81 -3.33
CA GLN A 150 18.48 17.88 -4.13
C GLN A 150 19.37 16.65 -3.91
N LYS A 151 19.51 16.19 -2.65
CA LYS A 151 20.25 14.97 -2.30
C LYS A 151 19.71 13.71 -2.98
N LEU A 152 18.38 13.58 -3.03
CA LEU A 152 17.71 12.52 -3.79
C LEU A 152 18.04 12.62 -5.29
N MET A 153 18.02 13.83 -5.86
CA MET A 153 18.33 14.02 -7.28
C MET A 153 19.78 13.69 -7.61
N ASP A 154 20.72 14.09 -6.74
CA ASP A 154 22.14 13.75 -6.91
C ASP A 154 22.37 12.24 -6.76
N PHE A 155 21.64 11.56 -5.87
CA PHE A 155 21.62 10.11 -5.79
C PHE A 155 21.15 9.49 -7.11
N PHE A 156 19.96 9.87 -7.57
CA PHE A 156 19.33 9.31 -8.78
C PHE A 156 20.26 9.47 -10.00
N ILE A 157 20.86 10.66 -10.15
CA ILE A 157 21.79 10.93 -11.24
C ILE A 157 23.04 10.07 -11.13
N SER A 158 23.63 9.97 -9.92
CA SER A 158 24.80 9.12 -9.71
C SER A 158 24.48 7.64 -9.98
N CYS A 159 23.32 7.15 -9.56
CA CYS A 159 22.87 5.79 -9.80
C CYS A 159 22.76 5.49 -11.29
N ASN A 160 22.14 6.40 -12.05
CA ASN A 160 21.91 6.22 -13.48
C ASN A 160 23.20 6.27 -14.32
N THR A 161 24.35 6.57 -13.70
CA THR A 161 25.67 6.38 -14.35
C THR A 161 26.19 4.94 -14.27
N VAL A 162 25.61 4.11 -13.40
CA VAL A 162 26.08 2.74 -13.11
C VAL A 162 24.99 1.69 -13.36
N LYS A 163 23.74 1.97 -12.97
CA LYS A 163 22.60 1.04 -13.04
C LYS A 163 21.56 1.46 -14.07
N GLY A 164 20.64 0.54 -14.37
CA GLY A 164 19.49 0.82 -15.23
C GLY A 164 18.51 1.81 -14.60
N LEU A 165 17.75 2.49 -15.44
CA LEU A 165 16.82 3.54 -15.02
C LEU A 165 15.79 3.02 -14.00
N GLU A 166 15.22 1.84 -14.25
CA GLU A 166 14.25 1.21 -13.35
C GLU A 166 14.85 0.95 -11.97
N ASP A 167 16.04 0.36 -11.91
CA ASP A 167 16.76 0.10 -10.65
C ASP A 167 16.97 1.40 -9.87
N CYS A 168 17.34 2.49 -10.56
CA CYS A 168 17.54 3.79 -9.93
C CYS A 168 16.26 4.42 -9.40
N TYR A 169 15.11 4.22 -10.05
CA TYR A 169 13.82 4.60 -9.46
C TYR A 169 13.54 3.81 -8.19
N ARG A 170 13.75 2.48 -8.22
CA ARG A 170 13.51 1.62 -7.05
C ARG A 170 14.41 1.97 -5.87
N GLU A 171 15.70 2.14 -6.11
CA GLU A 171 16.66 2.50 -5.05
C GLU A 171 16.42 3.91 -4.52
N SER A 172 16.10 4.87 -5.40
CA SER A 172 15.79 6.22 -4.94
C SER A 172 14.55 6.23 -4.06
N PHE A 173 13.53 5.46 -4.43
CA PHE A 173 12.36 5.25 -3.59
C PHE A 173 12.74 4.62 -2.25
N GLU A 174 13.57 3.58 -2.24
CA GLU A 174 13.92 2.88 -1.01
C GLU A 174 14.72 3.75 -0.03
N TYR A 175 15.75 4.45 -0.52
CA TYR A 175 16.62 5.28 0.32
C TYR A 175 16.00 6.62 0.74
N PHE A 176 15.08 7.14 -0.07
CA PHE A 176 14.46 8.44 0.15
C PHE A 176 12.94 8.35 0.33
N LYS A 177 12.44 7.20 0.77
CA LYS A 177 11.02 6.90 1.00
C LYS A 177 10.23 8.01 1.70
N PRO A 178 10.75 8.67 2.76
CA PRO A 178 10.09 9.83 3.39
C PRO A 178 9.76 10.99 2.44
N LEU A 179 10.59 11.26 1.43
CA LEU A 179 10.31 12.31 0.42
C LEU A 179 9.17 11.92 -0.53
N PHE A 180 9.04 10.63 -0.85
CA PHE A 180 7.90 10.13 -1.61
C PHE A 180 6.62 10.18 -0.76
N VAL A 181 6.72 9.86 0.53
CA VAL A 181 5.57 9.97 1.44
C VAL A 181 5.15 11.42 1.68
N TYR A 182 6.08 12.37 1.66
CA TYR A 182 5.75 13.79 1.64
C TYR A 182 4.83 14.16 0.48
N ILE A 183 5.22 13.84 -0.76
CA ILE A 183 4.38 14.18 -1.92
C ILE A 183 3.05 13.42 -1.90
N ILE A 184 3.06 12.16 -1.42
CA ILE A 184 1.85 11.35 -1.22
C ILE A 184 0.88 12.01 -0.24
N THR A 185 1.36 12.35 0.96
CA THR A 185 0.51 12.95 2.00
C THR A 185 0.05 14.35 1.64
N LYS A 186 0.82 15.06 0.80
CA LYS A 186 0.47 16.38 0.29
C LYS A 186 -0.63 16.33 -0.79
N ASN A 187 -0.52 15.41 -1.75
CA ASN A 187 -1.34 15.42 -2.97
C ASN A 187 -2.48 14.39 -2.96
N TYR A 188 -2.34 13.30 -2.20
CA TYR A 188 -3.21 12.12 -2.34
C TYR A 188 -3.92 11.69 -1.07
N ILE A 189 -3.39 12.02 0.11
CA ILE A 189 -4.01 11.67 1.38
C ILE A 189 -4.69 12.90 1.94
N ASP A 190 -5.94 13.10 1.53
CA ASP A 190 -6.84 14.07 2.17
C ASP A 190 -7.66 13.36 3.25
N SER A 191 -7.95 14.08 4.34
CA SER A 191 -8.81 13.60 5.41
C SER A 191 -10.26 13.36 4.97
N ALA A 192 -10.66 13.92 3.83
CA ALA A 192 -11.93 13.65 3.18
C ALA A 192 -11.90 12.48 2.18
N SER A 193 -10.74 11.87 1.91
CA SER A 193 -10.64 10.75 0.97
C SER A 193 -11.31 9.47 1.51
N HIS A 194 -11.93 8.71 0.61
CA HIS A 194 -12.63 7.47 0.96
C HIS A 194 -11.66 6.42 1.53
N GLU A 195 -10.44 6.36 1.01
CA GLU A 195 -9.37 5.47 1.44
C GLU A 195 -8.94 5.73 2.88
N HIS A 196 -8.74 7.01 3.21
CA HIS A 196 -8.36 7.41 4.55
C HIS A 196 -9.49 7.13 5.54
N HIS A 197 -10.74 7.36 5.12
CA HIS A 197 -11.91 7.01 5.91
C HIS A 197 -11.99 5.50 6.20
N ASN A 198 -11.92 4.65 5.16
CA ASN A 198 -11.91 3.20 5.31
C ASN A 198 -10.78 2.72 6.24
N PHE A 199 -9.57 3.26 6.05
CA PHE A 199 -8.42 2.94 6.88
C PHE A 199 -8.67 3.26 8.35
N LEU A 200 -9.17 4.46 8.65
CA LEU A 200 -9.48 4.89 10.02
C LEU A 200 -10.67 4.13 10.62
N GLU A 201 -11.67 3.76 9.82
CA GLU A 201 -12.80 2.95 10.23
C GLU A 201 -12.34 1.56 10.68
N ILE A 202 -11.55 0.86 9.85
CA ILE A 202 -10.98 -0.45 10.20
C ILE A 202 -10.13 -0.35 11.47
N LEU A 203 -9.27 0.66 11.57
CA LEU A 203 -8.44 0.86 12.77
C LEU A 203 -9.28 1.14 14.02
N THR A 204 -10.38 1.89 13.87
CA THR A 204 -11.29 2.21 14.97
C THR A 204 -12.04 0.97 15.46
N GLU A 205 -12.63 0.20 14.55
CA GLU A 205 -13.33 -1.03 14.89
C GLU A 205 -12.36 -2.10 15.43
N PHE A 206 -11.15 -2.19 14.87
CA PHE A 206 -10.11 -3.07 15.41
C PHE A 206 -9.75 -2.69 16.86
N VAL A 207 -9.47 -1.41 17.15
CA VAL A 207 -9.14 -0.97 18.51
C VAL A 207 -10.28 -1.29 19.47
N LYS A 208 -11.53 -1.07 19.06
CA LYS A 208 -12.72 -1.40 19.86
C LYS A 208 -12.85 -2.90 20.13
N LYS A 209 -12.74 -3.76 19.11
CA LYS A 209 -12.82 -5.22 19.28
C LYS A 209 -11.64 -5.79 20.07
N ALA A 210 -10.46 -5.22 19.88
CA ALA A 210 -9.29 -5.60 20.65
C ALA A 210 -9.51 -5.31 22.15
N GLU A 211 -10.23 -4.25 22.52
CA GLU A 211 -10.60 -3.97 23.92
C GLU A 211 -11.42 -5.05 24.59
N ASP A 212 -12.26 -5.74 23.83
CA ASP A 212 -13.09 -6.84 24.33
C ASP A 212 -12.31 -8.16 24.50
N THR A 213 -11.07 -8.24 24.01
CA THR A 213 -10.22 -9.44 24.14
C THR A 213 -9.60 -9.51 25.54
N GLU A 214 -9.67 -10.69 26.19
CA GLU A 214 -9.06 -10.91 27.51
C GLU A 214 -7.60 -10.45 27.54
N ASN A 215 -7.22 -9.72 28.59
CA ASN A 215 -5.89 -9.11 28.81
C ASN A 215 -5.52 -7.88 27.97
N PHE A 216 -6.33 -7.44 27.00
CA PHE A 216 -6.01 -6.25 26.20
C PHE A 216 -6.10 -4.95 27.00
N GLY A 217 -7.05 -4.83 27.93
CA GLY A 217 -7.27 -3.60 28.71
C GLY A 217 -6.04 -3.12 29.49
N ARG A 218 -5.05 -4.00 29.74
CA ARG A 218 -3.78 -3.69 30.43
C ARG A 218 -2.55 -3.70 29.50
N ASN A 219 -2.70 -4.05 28.22
CA ASN A 219 -1.57 -4.21 27.32
C ASN A 219 -1.10 -2.84 26.76
N PRO A 220 0.22 -2.52 26.81
CA PRO A 220 0.76 -1.27 26.28
C PRO A 220 0.49 -1.05 24.79
N ILE A 221 0.25 -2.12 24.02
CA ILE A 221 -0.09 -2.04 22.60
C ILE A 221 -1.36 -1.22 22.37
N ARG A 222 -2.31 -1.20 23.33
CA ARG A 222 -3.53 -0.40 23.26
C ARG A 222 -3.24 1.09 23.15
N LEU A 223 -2.43 1.62 24.08
CA LEU A 223 -2.06 3.03 24.10
C LEU A 223 -1.27 3.39 22.85
N LYS A 224 -0.41 2.47 22.37
CA LYS A 224 0.34 2.66 21.12
C LYS A 224 -0.59 2.75 19.91
N LEU A 225 -1.54 1.84 19.76
CA LEU A 225 -2.50 1.82 18.64
C LEU A 225 -3.45 3.01 18.69
N ALA A 226 -3.98 3.36 19.86
CA ALA A 226 -4.81 4.54 20.03
C ALA A 226 -4.04 5.82 19.70
N SER A 227 -2.79 5.94 20.15
CA SER A 227 -1.92 7.05 19.77
C SER A 227 -1.68 7.08 18.26
N LEU A 228 -1.29 5.95 17.65
CA LEU A 228 -1.07 5.87 16.20
C LEU A 228 -2.31 6.25 15.40
N LYS A 229 -3.51 5.83 15.84
CA LYS A 229 -4.79 6.23 15.23
C LYS A 229 -4.96 7.75 15.24
N GLU A 230 -4.77 8.39 16.39
CA GLU A 230 -4.87 9.85 16.51
C GLU A 230 -3.83 10.56 15.66
N LYS A 231 -2.60 10.03 15.61
CA LYS A 231 -1.54 10.55 14.75
C LYS A 231 -1.91 10.45 13.27
N PHE A 232 -2.51 9.33 12.86
CA PHE A 232 -2.86 9.10 11.46
C PHE A 232 -4.13 9.84 11.01
N ARG A 233 -4.82 10.58 11.88
CA ARG A 233 -5.90 11.50 11.46
C ARG A 233 -5.38 12.66 10.61
N THR A 234 -4.12 13.05 10.79
CA THR A 234 -3.50 14.19 10.10
C THR A 234 -2.08 13.83 9.62
N PRO A 235 -1.93 12.85 8.69
CA PRO A 235 -0.63 12.32 8.31
C PRO A 235 0.32 13.38 7.70
N GLN A 236 -0.22 14.44 7.10
CA GLN A 236 0.53 15.57 6.53
C GLN A 236 1.39 16.32 7.55
N ILE A 237 1.17 16.16 8.86
CA ILE A 237 2.00 16.80 9.88
C ILE A 237 3.34 16.10 10.10
N TYR A 238 3.50 14.85 9.65
CA TYR A 238 4.69 14.01 9.91
C TYR A 238 5.77 14.10 8.85
N PHE A 239 5.44 14.67 7.69
CA PHE A 239 6.35 14.82 6.56
C PHE A 239 6.35 16.29 6.17
N ARG A 240 6.98 17.13 6.98
CA ARG A 240 7.17 18.56 6.63
C ARG A 240 8.55 18.74 6.02
N THR A 241 8.66 19.71 5.12
CA THR A 241 9.92 19.99 4.42
C THR A 241 11.08 20.26 5.38
N GLY A 242 10.85 21.01 6.47
CA GLY A 242 11.87 21.28 7.48
C GLY A 242 12.32 20.03 8.26
N ASP A 243 11.40 19.11 8.56
CA ASP A 243 11.73 17.85 9.25
C ASP A 243 12.52 16.92 8.33
N LEU A 244 12.21 16.91 7.02
CA LEU A 244 12.94 16.14 6.02
C LEU A 244 14.34 16.71 5.77
N ASP A 245 14.50 18.03 5.71
CA ASP A 245 15.83 18.63 5.62
C ASP A 245 16.69 18.31 6.83
N TYR A 246 16.10 18.36 8.03
CA TYR A 246 16.79 17.96 9.25
C TYR A 246 17.16 16.47 9.25
N GLU A 247 16.25 15.58 8.86
CA GLU A 247 16.50 14.14 8.73
C GLU A 247 17.71 13.87 7.84
N TYR A 248 17.77 14.51 6.67
CA TYR A 248 18.83 14.28 5.69
C TYR A 248 20.02 15.25 5.81
N GLU A 249 20.06 16.14 6.80
CA GLU A 249 21.09 17.20 6.94
C GLU A 249 22.50 16.60 6.93
N SER A 250 22.72 15.58 7.76
CA SER A 250 24.03 14.92 7.93
C SER A 250 24.48 14.09 6.72
N LEU A 251 23.57 13.75 5.80
CA LEU A 251 23.86 12.91 4.64
C LEU A 251 24.59 13.72 3.57
N LYS A 252 25.77 13.23 3.14
CA LYS A 252 26.54 13.81 2.04
C LYS A 252 26.35 12.99 0.77
N MET A 253 25.94 13.66 -0.29
CA MET A 253 25.67 13.07 -1.60
C MET A 253 26.62 13.65 -2.65
N TYR A 254 27.15 12.78 -3.50
CA TYR A 254 28.09 13.12 -4.57
C TYR A 254 27.52 12.67 -5.90
N ARG A 255 27.16 13.62 -6.76
CA ARG A 255 26.54 13.34 -8.06
C ARG A 255 27.41 12.45 -8.96
N GLU A 256 28.73 12.48 -8.75
CA GLU A 256 29.73 11.78 -9.55
C GLU A 256 30.03 10.37 -9.04
N SER A 257 29.52 9.96 -7.88
CA SER A 257 29.96 8.72 -7.24
C SER A 257 28.84 7.95 -6.53
N TYR A 258 28.21 7.03 -7.27
CA TYR A 258 27.22 6.09 -6.75
C TYR A 258 27.71 5.25 -5.56
N GLN A 259 28.93 4.69 -5.63
CA GLN A 259 29.45 3.80 -4.59
C GLN A 259 29.62 4.48 -3.22
N HIS A 260 30.13 5.73 -3.21
CA HIS A 260 30.19 6.54 -1.99
C HIS A 260 28.78 6.86 -1.46
N ASN A 261 27.83 7.15 -2.35
CA ASN A 261 26.46 7.46 -1.95
C ASN A 261 25.77 6.28 -1.30
N ILE A 262 25.85 5.07 -1.89
CA ILE A 262 25.29 3.86 -1.30
C ILE A 262 25.90 3.61 0.09
N ARG A 263 27.23 3.70 0.22
CA ARG A 263 27.88 3.52 1.52
C ARG A 263 27.41 4.54 2.56
N ASN A 264 27.28 5.80 2.17
CA ASN A 264 26.79 6.85 3.08
C ASN A 264 25.33 6.62 3.47
N LEU A 265 24.48 6.24 2.51
CA LEU A 265 23.07 5.92 2.72
C LEU A 265 22.90 4.72 3.65
N GLU A 266 23.65 3.64 3.45
CA GLU A 266 23.63 2.47 4.34
C GLU A 266 24.01 2.82 5.78
N ILE A 267 25.06 3.64 5.96
CA ILE A 267 25.47 4.11 7.29
C ILE A 267 24.39 5.01 7.90
N PHE A 268 23.83 5.92 7.10
CA PHE A 268 22.79 6.84 7.51
C PHE A 268 21.52 6.09 7.97
N ARG A 269 21.01 5.15 7.18
CA ARG A 269 19.86 4.31 7.54
C ARG A 269 20.07 3.64 8.89
N LYS A 270 21.22 2.98 9.08
CA LYS A 270 21.50 2.18 10.28
C LYS A 270 21.69 3.02 11.55
N ARG A 271 22.09 4.29 11.44
CA ARG A 271 22.52 5.08 12.61
C ARG A 271 21.71 6.35 12.86
N ASN A 272 21.24 6.99 11.80
CA ASN A 272 20.76 8.36 11.84
C ASN A 272 19.29 8.48 11.41
N SER A 273 18.77 7.54 10.63
CA SER A 273 17.42 7.71 10.10
C SER A 273 16.35 7.48 11.17
N THR A 274 15.50 8.50 11.35
CA THR A 274 14.35 8.40 12.26
C THR A 274 13.21 7.56 11.69
N TYR A 275 13.21 7.32 10.38
CA TYR A 275 12.18 6.58 9.65
C TYR A 275 12.49 5.07 9.50
N GLU A 276 13.66 4.61 9.92
CA GLU A 276 14.02 3.18 9.90
C GLU A 276 13.44 2.41 11.09
N TYR A 277 13.17 3.09 12.21
CA TYR A 277 12.68 2.46 13.44
C TYR A 277 11.65 3.32 14.17
N GLY A 278 10.77 2.66 14.93
CA GLY A 278 9.86 3.34 15.84
C GLY A 278 8.61 3.96 15.19
N PRO A 279 8.01 5.00 15.80
CA PRO A 279 6.72 5.54 15.37
C PRO A 279 6.73 6.17 13.98
N HIS A 280 7.83 6.81 13.55
CA HIS A 280 7.91 7.45 12.23
C HIS A 280 7.89 6.41 11.11
N ARG A 281 8.55 5.25 11.31
CA ARG A 281 8.43 4.11 10.40
C ARG A 281 6.99 3.65 10.25
N THR A 282 6.27 3.47 11.37
CA THR A 282 4.86 3.04 11.30
C THR A 282 4.00 4.04 10.53
N ILE A 283 4.19 5.35 10.76
CA ILE A 283 3.47 6.38 10.01
C ILE A 283 3.84 6.35 8.52
N LEU A 284 5.12 6.21 8.18
CA LEU A 284 5.61 6.07 6.81
C LEU A 284 4.96 4.89 6.08
N ASP A 285 5.04 3.70 6.68
CA ASP A 285 4.49 2.46 6.12
C ASP A 285 2.97 2.56 5.94
N TRP A 286 2.27 3.14 6.92
CA TRP A 286 0.81 3.29 6.85
C TRP A 286 0.38 4.34 5.82
N SER A 287 1.13 5.44 5.66
CA SER A 287 0.86 6.43 4.61
C SER A 287 1.04 5.83 3.22
N LEU A 288 2.09 5.05 3.00
CA LEU A 288 2.26 4.29 1.76
C LEU A 288 1.12 3.30 1.53
N TYR A 289 0.75 2.55 2.57
CA TYR A 289 -0.35 1.60 2.49
C TYR A 289 -1.66 2.29 2.07
N VAL A 290 -2.00 3.44 2.67
CA VAL A 290 -3.22 4.18 2.31
C VAL A 290 -3.18 4.61 0.85
N TYR A 291 -2.05 5.15 0.37
CA TYR A 291 -1.87 5.51 -1.03
C TYR A 291 -2.04 4.31 -1.98
N GLN A 292 -1.50 3.15 -1.63
CA GLN A 292 -1.59 1.93 -2.43
C GLN A 292 -2.93 1.22 -2.32
N SER A 293 -3.74 1.59 -1.33
CA SER A 293 -5.09 1.08 -1.12
C SER A 293 -6.16 1.86 -1.90
N ARG A 294 -5.77 2.87 -2.69
CA ARG A 294 -6.68 3.69 -3.50
C ARG A 294 -7.64 2.84 -4.31
N ASN A 295 -8.92 3.11 -4.11
CA ASN A 295 -10.05 2.46 -4.79
C ASN A 295 -10.15 0.94 -4.60
N LYS A 296 -9.42 0.34 -3.65
CA LYS A 296 -9.45 -1.11 -3.43
C LYS A 296 -10.69 -1.57 -2.64
N PRO A 297 -11.19 -2.79 -2.87
CA PRO A 297 -12.34 -3.33 -2.14
C PRO A 297 -12.00 -3.61 -0.68
N MET A 298 -13.02 -3.76 0.18
CA MET A 298 -12.79 -4.09 1.59
C MET A 298 -12.18 -5.49 1.78
N SER A 299 -12.40 -6.41 0.84
CA SER A 299 -11.69 -7.70 0.79
C SER A 299 -10.17 -7.54 0.75
N TYR A 300 -9.64 -6.45 0.18
CA TYR A 300 -8.22 -6.09 0.23
C TYR A 300 -7.80 -5.69 1.65
N TYR A 301 -8.49 -4.73 2.27
CA TYR A 301 -8.07 -4.21 3.57
C TYR A 301 -8.14 -5.27 4.68
N TYR A 302 -9.18 -6.11 4.69
CA TYR A 302 -9.32 -7.14 5.70
C TYR A 302 -8.32 -8.27 5.52
N ALA A 303 -7.96 -8.64 4.29
CA ALA A 303 -6.96 -9.67 4.01
C ALA A 303 -5.51 -9.23 4.30
N THR A 304 -5.29 -7.93 4.49
CA THR A 304 -3.95 -7.32 4.58
C THR A 304 -3.77 -6.56 5.90
N LEU A 305 -4.24 -5.31 5.98
CA LEU A 305 -4.12 -4.45 7.15
C LEU A 305 -4.73 -5.07 8.41
N ASN A 306 -5.99 -5.55 8.35
CA ASN A 306 -6.66 -6.08 9.54
C ASN A 306 -5.96 -7.34 10.08
N VAL A 307 -5.58 -8.25 9.18
CA VAL A 307 -4.73 -9.41 9.52
C VAL A 307 -3.45 -8.97 10.22
N HIS A 308 -2.74 -7.96 9.69
CA HIS A 308 -1.51 -7.44 10.30
C HIS A 308 -1.72 -6.84 11.69
N LEU A 309 -2.85 -6.14 11.90
CA LEU A 309 -3.21 -5.56 13.19
C LEU A 309 -3.41 -6.66 14.24
N TRP A 310 -4.18 -7.70 13.92
CA TRP A 310 -4.34 -8.85 14.81
C TRP A 310 -3.04 -9.62 15.02
N MET A 311 -2.22 -9.79 13.99
CA MET A 311 -0.90 -10.42 14.11
C MET A 311 -0.03 -9.66 15.09
N THR A 312 0.01 -8.33 15.00
CA THR A 312 0.80 -7.49 15.89
C THR A 312 0.34 -7.62 17.34
N LEU A 313 -0.98 -7.67 17.55
CA LEU A 313 -1.57 -7.88 18.85
C LEU A 313 -1.22 -9.26 19.41
N PHE A 314 -1.58 -10.33 18.70
CA PHE A 314 -1.36 -11.70 19.17
C PHE A 314 0.12 -12.04 19.29
N ASN A 315 0.98 -11.55 18.40
CA ASN A 315 2.43 -11.73 18.54
C ASN A 315 2.95 -11.12 19.85
N THR A 316 2.32 -10.05 20.34
CA THR A 316 2.65 -9.48 21.64
C THR A 316 2.04 -10.31 22.76
N THR A 317 0.75 -10.63 22.72
CA THR A 317 0.06 -11.28 23.86
C THR A 317 0.43 -12.74 24.03
N GLU A 318 0.54 -13.49 22.93
CA GLU A 318 0.79 -14.93 22.94
C GLU A 318 2.21 -15.26 23.42
N ARG A 319 3.19 -14.38 23.17
CA ARG A 319 4.58 -14.57 23.66
C ARG A 319 4.73 -14.49 25.18
N TYR A 320 3.77 -13.90 25.89
CA TYR A 320 3.81 -13.79 27.36
C TYR A 320 3.02 -14.92 28.07
N TYR A 321 2.43 -15.86 27.33
CA TYR A 321 1.62 -16.93 27.92
C TYR A 321 2.45 -18.11 28.46
N GLU A 322 1.89 -18.82 29.45
CA GLU A 322 2.53 -19.97 30.08
C GLU A 322 2.72 -21.15 29.09
N PRO A 323 3.93 -21.76 29.02
CA PRO A 323 4.23 -22.87 28.09
C PRO A 323 3.29 -24.08 28.15
N LYS A 324 2.67 -24.35 29.31
CA LYS A 324 1.76 -25.49 29.50
C LYS A 324 0.47 -25.36 28.67
N ARG A 325 -0.11 -24.17 28.63
CA ARG A 325 -1.33 -23.89 27.84
C ARG A 325 -1.07 -24.02 26.33
N PHE A 326 0.13 -23.67 25.88
CA PHE A 326 0.51 -23.87 24.49
C PHE A 326 0.55 -25.34 24.10
N ALA A 327 1.06 -26.22 24.96
CA ALA A 327 1.05 -27.66 24.70
C ALA A 327 -0.39 -28.19 24.51
N GLU A 328 -1.32 -27.75 25.37
CA GLU A 328 -2.74 -28.11 25.29
C GLU A 328 -3.40 -27.58 24.01
N ILE A 329 -3.17 -26.31 23.65
CA ILE A 329 -3.69 -25.70 22.41
C ILE A 329 -3.15 -26.45 21.18
N VAL A 330 -1.86 -26.76 21.17
CA VAL A 330 -1.19 -27.46 20.06
C VAL A 330 -1.76 -28.86 19.87
N GLU A 331 -1.96 -29.60 20.96
CA GLU A 331 -2.55 -30.93 20.94
C GLU A 331 -4.01 -30.87 20.46
N CYS A 332 -4.78 -29.91 20.97
CA CYS A 332 -6.18 -29.69 20.61
C CYS A 332 -6.34 -29.33 19.12
N LEU A 333 -5.45 -28.47 18.59
CA LEU A 333 -5.45 -28.04 17.18
C LEU A 333 -4.85 -29.07 16.21
N LYS A 334 -4.23 -30.13 16.74
CA LYS A 334 -3.49 -31.13 15.97
C LYS A 334 -2.54 -30.46 14.97
N LEU A 335 -1.69 -29.55 15.47
CA LEU A 335 -0.74 -28.85 14.62
C LEU A 335 0.24 -29.83 13.96
N PRO A 336 0.74 -29.54 12.74
CA PRO A 336 1.69 -30.40 12.04
C PRO A 336 2.92 -30.71 12.90
N GLN A 337 3.48 -31.91 12.75
CA GLN A 337 4.63 -32.36 13.55
C GLN A 337 5.82 -31.39 13.46
N PHE A 338 6.06 -30.79 12.28
CA PHE A 338 7.10 -29.77 12.10
C PHE A 338 6.96 -28.58 13.05
N VAL A 339 5.72 -28.12 13.26
CA VAL A 339 5.40 -27.03 14.18
C VAL A 339 5.71 -27.45 15.61
N ASN A 340 5.51 -28.73 15.96
CA ASN A 340 5.73 -29.24 17.31
C ASN A 340 7.20 -29.31 17.74
N VAL A 341 8.14 -29.28 16.78
CA VAL A 341 9.59 -29.36 17.07
C VAL A 341 10.14 -28.01 17.54
N LEU A 342 9.59 -26.89 17.05
CA LEU A 342 10.11 -25.55 17.32
C LEU A 342 9.08 -24.71 18.06
N GLU A 343 9.41 -24.27 19.28
CA GLU A 343 8.53 -23.40 20.09
C GLU A 343 8.12 -22.13 19.35
N GLU A 344 9.04 -21.46 18.66
CA GLU A 344 8.74 -20.27 17.86
C GLU A 344 7.74 -20.58 16.74
N ALA A 345 7.86 -21.74 16.07
CA ALA A 345 6.90 -22.13 15.03
C ALA A 345 5.50 -22.39 15.62
N ARG A 346 5.41 -22.95 16.84
CA ARG A 346 4.12 -23.14 17.56
C ARG A 346 3.47 -21.81 17.87
N ILE A 347 4.23 -20.88 18.45
CA ILE A 347 3.73 -19.55 18.80
C ILE A 347 3.25 -18.84 17.54
N LEU A 348 4.07 -18.83 16.48
CA LEU A 348 3.67 -18.23 15.19
C LEU A 348 2.40 -18.89 14.64
N ALA A 349 2.32 -20.22 14.59
CA ALA A 349 1.12 -20.92 14.11
C ALA A 349 -0.15 -20.48 14.86
N VAL A 350 -0.10 -20.38 16.19
CA VAL A 350 -1.23 -19.91 17.01
C VAL A 350 -1.54 -18.44 16.71
N VAL A 351 -0.54 -17.57 16.63
CA VAL A 351 -0.69 -16.15 16.30
C VAL A 351 -1.38 -15.98 14.95
N TYR A 352 -0.88 -16.63 13.90
CA TYR A 352 -1.43 -16.50 12.54
C TYR A 352 -2.83 -17.05 12.44
N LEU A 353 -3.09 -18.18 13.07
CA LEU A 353 -4.41 -18.79 13.08
C LEU A 353 -5.42 -17.89 13.80
N LYS A 354 -5.10 -17.36 14.99
CA LYS A 354 -5.95 -16.40 15.70
C LYS A 354 -6.17 -15.13 14.87
N SER A 355 -5.11 -14.62 14.24
CA SER A 355 -5.18 -13.40 13.45
C SER A 355 -6.08 -13.54 12.23
N PHE A 356 -5.93 -14.64 11.48
CA PHE A 356 -6.78 -14.93 10.34
C PHE A 356 -8.25 -15.09 10.75
N ARG A 357 -8.52 -15.84 11.83
CA ARG A 357 -9.90 -16.06 12.30
C ARG A 357 -10.58 -14.74 12.69
N ASN A 358 -9.89 -13.87 13.42
CA ASN A 358 -10.44 -12.58 13.80
C ASN A 358 -10.61 -11.65 12.59
N ALA A 359 -9.65 -11.61 11.67
CA ALA A 359 -9.78 -10.78 10.47
C ALA A 359 -10.92 -11.22 9.55
N LEU A 360 -11.14 -12.53 9.40
CA LEU A 360 -12.26 -13.07 8.64
C LEU A 360 -13.60 -12.80 9.33
N ALA A 361 -13.68 -12.95 10.66
CA ALA A 361 -14.85 -12.57 11.44
C ALA A 361 -15.15 -11.07 11.29
N ASP A 362 -14.14 -10.20 11.38
CA ASP A 362 -14.30 -8.77 11.18
C ASP A 362 -14.77 -8.42 9.77
N TYR A 363 -14.28 -9.13 8.76
CA TYR A 363 -14.73 -8.96 7.38
C TYR A 363 -16.20 -9.36 7.21
N ASN A 364 -16.60 -10.47 7.82
CA ASN A 364 -17.99 -10.94 7.84
C ASN A 364 -18.92 -9.95 8.55
N ASP A 365 -18.49 -9.42 9.70
CA ASP A 365 -19.23 -8.41 10.45
C ASP A 365 -19.41 -7.13 9.61
N TRP A 366 -18.36 -6.68 8.91
CA TRP A 366 -18.45 -5.52 8.03
C TRP A 366 -19.48 -5.71 6.92
N LYS A 367 -19.51 -6.88 6.27
CA LYS A 367 -20.51 -7.22 5.23
C LYS A 367 -21.94 -7.06 5.78
N GLY A 368 -22.18 -7.57 6.98
CA GLY A 368 -23.49 -7.54 7.64
C GLY A 368 -23.84 -6.24 8.38
N ALA A 369 -22.90 -5.30 8.53
CA ALA A 369 -23.08 -4.12 9.39
C ALA A 369 -24.10 -3.11 8.84
N SER A 370 -24.30 -3.04 7.52
CA SER A 370 -25.29 -2.14 6.91
C SER A 370 -25.75 -2.63 5.54
N ALA A 371 -26.96 -2.20 5.13
CA ALA A 371 -27.47 -2.47 3.79
C ALA A 371 -26.57 -1.89 2.69
N LYS A 372 -25.89 -0.76 2.97
CA LYS A 372 -24.91 -0.14 2.07
C LYS A 372 -23.70 -1.06 1.84
N ASN A 373 -23.15 -1.65 2.90
CA ASN A 373 -21.99 -2.55 2.77
C ASN A 373 -22.35 -3.80 1.98
N GLN A 374 -23.54 -4.36 2.23
CA GLN A 374 -24.06 -5.49 1.48
C GLN A 374 -24.23 -5.15 -0.02
N GLU A 375 -24.82 -3.99 -0.36
CA GLU A 375 -24.96 -3.57 -1.76
C GLU A 375 -23.60 -3.39 -2.45
N ILE A 376 -22.62 -2.77 -1.77
CA ILE A 376 -21.25 -2.66 -2.29
C ILE A 376 -20.68 -4.05 -2.55
N PHE A 377 -20.76 -4.95 -1.57
CA PHE A 377 -20.22 -6.30 -1.69
C PHE A 377 -20.85 -7.09 -2.84
N ASP A 378 -22.18 -7.02 -3.00
CA ASP A 378 -22.91 -7.72 -4.05
C ASP A 378 -22.56 -7.17 -5.44
N ARG A 379 -22.48 -5.84 -5.57
CA ARG A 379 -22.13 -5.20 -6.84
C ARG A 379 -20.68 -5.45 -7.25
N GLU A 380 -19.76 -5.47 -6.29
CA GLU A 380 -18.39 -5.91 -6.55
C GLU A 380 -18.36 -7.36 -7.05
N ASN A 381 -19.13 -8.26 -6.44
CA ASN A 381 -19.22 -9.65 -6.89
C ASN A 381 -19.80 -9.78 -8.31
N GLU A 382 -20.79 -8.96 -8.68
CA GLU A 382 -21.33 -8.93 -10.04
C GLU A 382 -20.25 -8.58 -11.08
N ILE A 383 -19.40 -7.60 -10.78
CA ILE A 383 -18.26 -7.22 -11.63
C ILE A 383 -17.22 -8.35 -11.66
N LEU A 384 -16.84 -8.89 -10.51
CA LEU A 384 -15.78 -9.91 -10.41
C LEU A 384 -16.18 -11.24 -11.04
N LYS A 385 -17.48 -11.54 -11.11
CA LYS A 385 -18.00 -12.78 -11.69
C LYS A 385 -17.56 -13.01 -13.14
N GLN A 386 -17.37 -11.94 -13.92
CA GLN A 386 -16.88 -12.06 -15.31
C GLN A 386 -15.45 -12.64 -15.40
N TYR A 387 -14.69 -12.59 -14.30
CA TYR A 387 -13.34 -13.14 -14.16
C TYR A 387 -13.32 -14.45 -13.37
N ASN A 388 -14.47 -15.07 -13.10
CA ASN A 388 -14.60 -16.22 -12.19
C ASN A 388 -14.05 -15.94 -10.76
N LEU A 389 -14.10 -14.66 -10.36
CA LEU A 389 -13.71 -14.18 -9.05
C LEU A 389 -14.94 -13.71 -8.27
N ASP A 390 -14.77 -13.66 -6.96
CA ASP A 390 -15.66 -12.97 -6.03
C ASP A 390 -14.81 -12.36 -4.90
N ASN A 391 -15.42 -11.55 -4.06
CA ASN A 391 -14.73 -10.88 -2.97
C ASN A 391 -14.13 -11.84 -1.93
N ASN A 392 -14.71 -13.03 -1.72
CA ASN A 392 -14.14 -14.02 -0.81
C ASN A 392 -12.89 -14.66 -1.42
N LYS A 393 -12.89 -14.97 -2.72
CA LYS A 393 -11.70 -15.41 -3.46
C LYS A 393 -10.59 -14.36 -3.41
N ILE A 394 -10.93 -13.07 -3.58
CA ILE A 394 -9.96 -11.98 -3.42
C ILE A 394 -9.38 -11.98 -2.02
N PHE A 395 -10.22 -12.02 -0.98
CA PHE A 395 -9.77 -12.04 0.41
C PHE A 395 -8.79 -13.19 0.67
N PHE A 396 -9.16 -14.43 0.33
CA PHE A 396 -8.29 -15.58 0.58
C PHE A 396 -7.03 -15.53 -0.28
N THR A 397 -7.11 -15.10 -1.53
CA THR A 397 -5.95 -15.04 -2.42
C THR A 397 -4.94 -14.03 -1.90
N LEU A 398 -5.38 -12.81 -1.57
CA LEU A 398 -4.50 -11.77 -1.02
C LEU A 398 -3.94 -12.18 0.34
N TYR A 399 -4.75 -12.81 1.19
CA TYR A 399 -4.25 -13.39 2.44
C TYR A 399 -3.13 -14.40 2.18
N GLY A 400 -3.34 -15.28 1.19
CA GLY A 400 -2.35 -16.28 0.78
C GLY A 400 -1.05 -15.66 0.28
N GLN A 401 -1.17 -14.67 -0.60
CA GLN A 401 -0.04 -14.01 -1.26
C GLN A 401 0.90 -13.27 -0.31
N ASN A 402 0.41 -12.84 0.86
CA ASN A 402 1.23 -12.30 1.95
C ASN A 402 2.42 -13.20 2.33
N PHE A 403 2.31 -14.50 2.04
CA PHE A 403 3.21 -15.51 2.56
C PHE A 403 4.05 -16.22 1.49
N CYS A 404 3.98 -15.77 0.22
CA CYS A 404 4.68 -16.41 -0.87
C CYS A 404 6.21 -16.42 -0.68
N GLU A 405 6.77 -15.36 -0.10
CA GLU A 405 8.21 -15.20 0.11
C GLU A 405 8.81 -16.21 1.11
N PHE A 406 7.98 -16.79 1.99
CA PHE A 406 8.44 -17.72 3.03
C PHE A 406 8.56 -19.17 2.55
N GLY A 407 8.14 -19.45 1.32
CA GLY A 407 8.15 -20.78 0.74
C GLY A 407 7.01 -21.69 1.22
N LYS A 408 6.81 -22.76 0.46
CA LYS A 408 5.67 -23.67 0.56
C LYS A 408 5.50 -24.29 1.94
N ASP A 409 6.57 -24.85 2.50
CA ASP A 409 6.48 -25.62 3.74
C ASP A 409 6.04 -24.75 4.92
N LEU A 410 6.59 -23.54 5.05
CA LEU A 410 6.21 -22.64 6.13
C LEU A 410 4.80 -22.09 5.93
N ALA A 411 4.47 -21.69 4.70
CA ALA A 411 3.14 -21.17 4.38
C ALA A 411 2.04 -22.21 4.65
N GLU A 412 2.17 -23.43 4.14
CA GLU A 412 1.13 -24.47 4.27
C GLU A 412 0.95 -25.00 5.70
N ASN A 413 2.03 -25.00 6.49
CA ASN A 413 2.04 -25.61 7.83
C ASN A 413 1.94 -24.62 8.98
N VAL A 414 2.14 -23.32 8.73
CA VAL A 414 2.05 -22.28 9.78
C VAL A 414 1.02 -21.22 9.40
N PHE A 415 1.16 -20.58 8.25
CA PHE A 415 0.36 -19.40 7.91
C PHE A 415 -1.04 -19.77 7.40
N TYR A 416 -1.17 -20.81 6.59
CA TYR A 416 -2.43 -21.25 5.99
C TYR A 416 -3.25 -22.18 6.88
N LEU A 417 -2.81 -22.42 8.12
CA LEU A 417 -3.56 -23.26 9.06
C LEU A 417 -4.98 -22.72 9.29
N GLY A 418 -5.12 -21.40 9.39
CA GLY A 418 -6.44 -20.76 9.54
C GLY A 418 -7.38 -21.08 8.37
N LEU A 419 -6.89 -21.01 7.13
CA LEU A 419 -7.67 -21.32 5.92
C LEU A 419 -8.24 -22.74 5.97
N LYS A 420 -7.40 -23.71 6.36
CA LYS A 420 -7.76 -25.13 6.45
C LYS A 420 -8.78 -25.44 7.55
N HIS A 421 -9.04 -24.50 8.46
CA HIS A 421 -10.01 -24.66 9.56
C HIS A 421 -11.32 -23.91 9.30
N THR A 422 -11.43 -23.23 8.16
CA THR A 422 -12.54 -22.31 7.86
C THR A 422 -13.44 -22.88 6.77
N GLN A 423 -14.72 -23.08 7.10
CA GLN A 423 -15.71 -23.60 6.16
C GLN A 423 -15.88 -22.73 4.91
N GLU A 424 -15.81 -21.41 5.05
CA GLU A 424 -15.94 -20.46 3.94
C GLU A 424 -14.85 -20.65 2.88
N PHE A 425 -13.63 -21.05 3.29
CA PHE A 425 -12.54 -21.37 2.36
C PHE A 425 -12.91 -22.60 1.51
N PHE A 426 -13.37 -23.67 2.14
CA PHE A 426 -13.78 -24.90 1.43
C PHE A 426 -14.95 -24.63 0.47
N HIS A 427 -15.92 -23.80 0.86
CA HIS A 427 -17.02 -23.40 -0.03
C HIS A 427 -16.53 -22.55 -1.20
N THR A 428 -15.68 -21.57 -0.94
CA THR A 428 -15.17 -20.63 -1.95
C THR A 428 -14.39 -21.34 -3.06
N TYR A 429 -13.64 -22.38 -2.70
CA TYR A 429 -12.85 -23.18 -3.64
C TYR A 429 -13.47 -24.54 -3.99
N SER A 430 -14.72 -24.79 -3.56
CA SER A 430 -15.47 -26.04 -3.84
C SER A 430 -14.68 -27.31 -3.47
N CYS A 431 -14.02 -27.30 -2.32
CA CYS A 431 -13.22 -28.42 -1.84
C CYS A 431 -14.11 -29.60 -1.39
N GLY A 432 -13.86 -30.79 -1.93
CA GLY A 432 -14.68 -31.99 -1.67
C GLY A 432 -14.45 -32.71 -0.33
N TYR A 433 -13.52 -32.25 0.49
CA TYR A 433 -13.22 -32.83 1.80
C TYR A 433 -13.07 -31.72 2.84
N GLN A 434 -13.67 -31.92 4.01
CA GLN A 434 -13.41 -31.11 5.20
C GLN A 434 -12.56 -31.93 6.15
N THR A 435 -11.43 -31.39 6.59
CA THR A 435 -10.74 -31.96 7.76
C THR A 435 -11.49 -31.55 9.01
N GLU A 436 -12.11 -32.51 9.71
CA GLU A 436 -12.63 -32.28 11.07
C GLU A 436 -11.49 -31.82 11.97
N ARG A 437 -11.46 -30.52 12.29
CA ARG A 437 -10.55 -29.94 13.28
C ARG A 437 -11.36 -29.15 14.29
N ASN A 438 -11.01 -29.31 15.57
CA ASN A 438 -11.82 -28.81 16.66
C ASN A 438 -11.63 -27.30 16.83
N VAL A 439 -12.56 -26.52 16.28
CA VAL A 439 -12.51 -25.05 16.25
C VAL A 439 -12.62 -24.41 17.65
N ARG A 440 -13.06 -25.18 18.66
CA ARG A 440 -13.27 -24.75 20.05
C ARG A 440 -11.98 -24.59 20.88
N CYS A 441 -10.82 -24.91 20.32
CA CYS A 441 -9.54 -24.91 21.03
C CYS A 441 -8.89 -23.52 21.19
N LEU A 442 -9.49 -22.46 20.65
CA LEU A 442 -8.88 -21.14 20.47
C LEU A 442 -9.66 -20.02 21.11
#